data_AF-A0A0Q0ATB3-F1
#
_entry.id   AF-A0A0Q0ATB3-F1
#
_cell.length_a   1.000
_cell.length_b   1.000
_cell.length_c   1.000
_cell.angle_alpha   90.00
_cell.angle_beta   90.00
_cell.angle_gamma   90.00
#
_symmetry.space_group_name_H-M   'P 1'
#
loop_
_entity.id
_entity.type
_entity.pdbx_description
1 polymer ?
#
loop_
_entity_poly.entity_id
_entity_poly.type
_entity_poly.pdbx_seq_one_letter_code
_entity_poly.pdbx_strand_id
1 'polypeptide(L)'
;MVAELGSEKLSFEKNASTIRKLAIACLVSSAIAGCAGSNSASQVRAPGNPATALTRTLDAGADALQSRPPVAALNAYLDGFHFYNGNMKAQMEAHHYCSTLNEEVIQCVIYDGNTKDAKLMGVEYIVSERLFTTLPPAEKALWHSHVHEVKSGQLIAPGIPAAAEHALMEKLVHTYGKTWHTWHTDQAKQLPLGMPQLMMGFTADGQAGPSMVMQRNKRFGVDSAAEKKAREDIPTPAVQLGADAWSNGKVIQIDDPTGTRHPH
;
A
#
# COMPACT_ATOMS: atom_id res chain seq x y z
N MET A 1 63.10 -56.49 22.73
CA MET A 1 63.30 -57.77 23.43
C MET A 1 62.59 -57.63 24.77
N VAL A 2 61.59 -58.49 25.03
CA VAL A 2 60.80 -58.67 26.28
C VAL A 2 59.93 -57.46 26.69
N ALA A 3 58.63 -57.39 26.36
CA ALA A 3 57.45 -58.12 26.86
C ALA A 3 57.09 -57.79 28.33
N GLU A 4 55.94 -57.16 28.55
CA GLU A 4 54.94 -57.66 29.52
C GLU A 4 53.55 -57.07 29.26
N LEU A 5 52.57 -57.97 29.32
CA LEU A 5 51.12 -57.80 29.18
C LEU A 5 50.48 -57.86 30.57
N GLY A 6 49.46 -57.05 30.82
CA GLY A 6 48.53 -57.19 31.95
C GLY A 6 47.57 -56.00 31.98
N SER A 7 46.43 -56.04 31.28
CA SER A 7 45.14 -56.56 31.75
C SER A 7 44.59 -55.83 32.98
N GLU A 8 43.72 -54.84 32.75
CA GLU A 8 42.52 -54.68 33.58
C GLU A 8 41.36 -54.12 32.74
N LYS A 9 40.36 -54.98 32.53
CA LYS A 9 39.01 -54.64 32.07
C LYS A 9 38.23 -54.09 33.25
N LEU A 10 37.57 -52.94 33.09
CA LEU A 10 36.33 -52.50 33.77
C LEU A 10 36.12 -51.06 33.27
N SER A 11 35.00 -50.59 32.74
CA SER A 11 33.63 -51.09 32.71
C SER A 11 32.94 -50.43 31.51
N PHE A 12 32.29 -51.26 30.71
CA PHE A 12 31.52 -50.93 29.53
C PHE A 12 30.12 -50.50 29.98
N GLU A 13 29.85 -49.21 30.22
CA GLU A 13 28.49 -48.67 30.32
C GLU A 13 28.52 -47.14 30.43
N LYS A 14 28.28 -46.47 29.31
CA LYS A 14 27.70 -45.10 29.15
C LYS A 14 28.10 -44.58 27.77
N ASN A 15 27.38 -44.98 26.72
CA ASN A 15 27.22 -44.18 25.50
C ASN A 15 26.17 -44.76 24.54
N ALA A 16 25.03 -45.20 25.06
CA ALA A 16 23.86 -45.57 24.25
C ALA A 16 22.70 -44.57 24.38
N SER A 17 22.97 -43.33 24.81
CA SER A 17 21.96 -42.28 25.06
C SER A 17 22.08 -41.05 24.14
N THR A 18 23.06 -41.01 23.23
CA THR A 18 23.39 -39.77 22.51
C THR A 18 23.06 -39.80 21.00
N ILE A 19 22.46 -40.89 20.47
CA ILE A 19 22.18 -41.05 19.03
C ILE A 19 20.66 -41.19 18.72
N ARG A 20 19.78 -40.76 19.64
CA ARG A 20 18.31 -40.83 19.44
C ARG A 20 17.54 -39.51 19.63
N LYS A 21 18.22 -38.35 19.58
CA LYS A 21 17.57 -37.02 19.68
C LYS A 21 18.02 -36.03 18.61
N LEU A 22 18.17 -36.49 17.36
CA LEU A 22 18.30 -35.58 16.22
C LEU A 22 17.46 -36.10 15.04
N ALA A 23 16.20 -36.44 15.34
CA ALA A 23 15.17 -36.62 14.34
C ALA A 23 14.05 -35.63 14.70
N ILE A 24 13.60 -34.88 13.69
CA ILE A 24 12.45 -33.98 13.72
C ILE A 24 12.73 -32.62 14.36
N ALA A 25 13.59 -31.83 13.71
CA ALA A 25 13.30 -30.40 13.58
C ALA A 25 12.40 -30.25 12.33
N CYS A 26 11.12 -30.60 12.47
CA CYS A 26 10.11 -30.08 11.56
C CYS A 26 10.13 -28.56 11.75
N LEU A 27 10.75 -27.85 10.81
CA LEU A 27 10.47 -26.44 10.59
C LEU A 27 8.97 -26.34 10.37
N VAL A 28 8.25 -25.99 11.43
CA VAL A 28 6.90 -25.45 11.33
C VAL A 28 7.10 -24.09 10.68
N SER A 29 7.22 -24.09 9.35
CA SER A 29 6.97 -22.91 8.54
C SER A 29 5.48 -22.62 8.71
N SER A 30 5.13 -21.93 9.79
CA SER A 30 3.84 -21.27 9.88
C SER A 30 3.80 -20.33 8.69
N ALA A 31 3.14 -20.76 7.62
CA ALA A 31 2.85 -19.90 6.50
C ALA A 31 2.02 -18.75 7.08
N ILE A 32 2.65 -17.59 7.25
CA ILE A 32 1.95 -16.35 7.56
C ILE A 32 1.20 -16.02 6.27
N ALA A 33 0.02 -16.64 6.11
CA ALA A 33 -0.86 -16.39 4.99
C ALA A 33 -1.52 -15.03 5.23
N GLY A 34 -0.90 -14.00 4.68
CA GLY A 34 -1.49 -12.68 4.63
C GLY A 34 -2.62 -12.63 3.63
N CYS A 35 -3.87 -12.68 4.09
CA CYS A 35 -5.04 -12.47 3.24
C CYS A 35 -5.41 -10.99 3.28
N ALA A 36 -5.01 -10.22 2.26
CA ALA A 36 -5.45 -8.84 2.07
C ALA A 36 -6.94 -8.71 1.66
N GLY A 37 -7.63 -9.84 1.43
CA GLY A 37 -9.02 -9.88 0.97
C GLY A 37 -9.19 -9.42 -0.48
N SER A 38 -10.33 -9.76 -1.08
CA SER A 38 -10.82 -9.25 -2.37
C SER A 38 -12.24 -8.75 -2.11
N ASN A 39 -12.35 -7.70 -1.32
CA ASN A 39 -13.55 -7.27 -0.59
C ASN A 39 -14.01 -5.85 -0.94
N SER A 40 -13.24 -5.09 -1.73
CA SER A 40 -13.58 -3.76 -2.24
C SER A 40 -13.71 -3.82 -3.76
N ALA A 41 -14.94 -3.86 -4.26
CA ALA A 41 -15.24 -3.93 -5.69
C ALA A 41 -15.29 -2.53 -6.31
N SER A 42 -15.00 -2.45 -7.61
CA SER A 42 -15.13 -1.23 -8.40
C SER A 42 -16.55 -0.64 -8.35
N GLN A 43 -16.63 0.68 -8.31
CA GLN A 43 -17.92 1.41 -8.31
C GLN A 43 -18.58 1.44 -9.69
N VAL A 44 -17.82 1.11 -10.75
CA VAL A 44 -18.30 1.17 -12.14
C VAL A 44 -17.98 -0.09 -12.91
N ARG A 45 -18.82 -0.36 -13.91
CA ARG A 45 -18.53 -1.33 -14.95
C ARG A 45 -18.11 -0.57 -16.20
N ALA A 46 -16.94 -0.91 -16.73
CA ALA A 46 -16.52 -0.39 -18.03
C ALA A 46 -17.50 -0.86 -19.13
N PRO A 47 -17.91 0.01 -20.05
CA PRO A 47 -18.87 -0.34 -21.09
C PRO A 47 -18.20 -1.22 -22.16
N GLY A 48 -19.02 -1.94 -22.93
CA GLY A 48 -18.55 -2.79 -24.04
C GLY A 48 -19.03 -4.23 -23.93
N ASN A 49 -18.81 -4.99 -25.00
CA ASN A 49 -19.14 -6.41 -25.04
C ASN A 49 -18.18 -7.22 -24.16
N PRO A 50 -18.65 -8.32 -23.53
CA PRO A 50 -17.76 -9.23 -22.84
C PRO A 50 -16.65 -9.75 -23.75
N ALA A 51 -15.49 -10.07 -23.18
CA ALA A 51 -14.39 -10.72 -23.91
C ALA A 51 -14.90 -11.98 -24.63
N THR A 52 -14.42 -12.21 -25.86
CA THR A 52 -14.77 -13.43 -26.61
C THR A 52 -14.00 -14.64 -26.07
N ALA A 53 -14.37 -15.85 -26.50
CA ALA A 53 -13.58 -17.05 -26.17
C ALA A 53 -12.14 -16.96 -26.71
N LEU A 54 -11.97 -16.37 -27.89
CA LEU A 54 -10.65 -16.12 -28.48
C LEU A 54 -9.84 -15.16 -27.61
N THR A 55 -10.41 -14.01 -27.23
CA THR A 55 -9.74 -13.02 -26.36
C THR A 55 -9.28 -13.65 -25.04
N ARG A 56 -10.15 -14.39 -24.36
CA ARG A 56 -9.78 -15.08 -23.11
C ARG A 56 -8.65 -16.10 -23.30
N THR A 57 -8.62 -16.78 -24.44
CA THR A 57 -7.54 -17.75 -24.76
C THR A 57 -6.22 -17.03 -24.99
N LEU A 58 -6.24 -15.89 -25.69
CA LEU A 58 -5.06 -15.05 -25.89
C LEU A 58 -4.55 -14.48 -24.55
N ASP A 59 -5.45 -14.01 -23.68
CA ASP A 59 -5.09 -13.49 -22.36
C ASP A 59 -4.42 -14.58 -21.50
N ALA A 60 -4.98 -15.79 -21.49
CA ALA A 60 -4.40 -16.93 -20.77
C ALA A 60 -3.03 -17.35 -21.35
N GLY A 61 -2.88 -17.33 -22.67
CA GLY A 61 -1.60 -17.59 -23.33
C GLY A 61 -0.55 -16.54 -22.98
N ALA A 62 -0.93 -15.26 -22.96
CA ALA A 62 -0.05 -14.19 -22.50
C ALA A 62 0.33 -14.40 -21.03
N ASP A 63 -0.64 -14.72 -20.15
CA ASP A 63 -0.39 -14.98 -18.73
C ASP A 63 0.69 -16.04 -18.52
N ALA A 64 0.58 -17.16 -19.24
CA ALA A 64 1.50 -18.28 -19.15
C ALA A 64 2.89 -18.03 -19.79
N LEU A 65 2.96 -17.25 -20.88
CA LEU A 65 4.17 -17.17 -21.71
C LEU A 65 4.98 -15.88 -21.53
N GLN A 66 4.38 -14.81 -21.02
CA GLN A 66 5.04 -13.51 -20.88
C GLN A 66 5.39 -13.21 -19.43
N SER A 67 6.67 -12.96 -19.15
CA SER A 67 7.09 -12.43 -17.86
C SER A 67 6.63 -10.98 -17.69
N ARG A 68 6.20 -10.60 -16.47
CA ARG A 68 5.80 -9.22 -16.13
C ARG A 68 6.55 -8.68 -14.90
N PRO A 69 7.89 -8.55 -14.94
CA PRO A 69 8.66 -8.15 -13.74
C PRO A 69 8.19 -6.84 -13.09
N PRO A 70 7.84 -5.77 -13.83
CA PRO A 70 7.36 -4.53 -13.19
C PRO A 70 6.03 -4.69 -12.45
N VAL A 71 5.10 -5.49 -12.98
CA VAL A 71 3.80 -5.75 -12.34
C VAL A 71 4.00 -6.63 -11.11
N ALA A 72 4.86 -7.65 -11.19
CA ALA A 72 5.18 -8.52 -10.08
C ALA A 72 5.92 -7.80 -8.93
N ALA A 73 6.58 -6.68 -9.22
CA ALA A 73 7.26 -5.87 -8.20
C ALA A 73 6.31 -5.01 -7.34
N LEU A 74 5.04 -4.84 -7.75
CA LEU A 74 4.01 -4.15 -6.97
C LEU A 74 3.53 -5.07 -5.83
N ASN A 75 4.34 -5.18 -4.77
CA ASN A 75 4.24 -6.22 -3.76
C ASN A 75 3.81 -5.71 -2.37
N ALA A 76 3.70 -4.40 -2.18
CA ALA A 76 3.09 -3.80 -1.00
C ALA A 76 1.68 -3.29 -1.34
N TYR A 77 0.71 -3.63 -0.51
CA TYR A 77 -0.67 -3.15 -0.65
C TYR A 77 -1.04 -2.26 0.52
N LEU A 78 -1.48 -1.03 0.21
CA LEU A 78 -1.96 -0.04 1.16
C LEU A 78 -3.37 0.40 0.75
N ASP A 79 -4.15 0.78 1.75
CA ASP A 79 -5.50 1.31 1.57
C ASP A 79 -5.62 2.62 2.37
N GLY A 80 -6.03 3.67 1.66
CA GLY A 80 -6.15 5.01 2.20
C GLY A 80 -7.25 5.79 1.49
N PHE A 81 -7.25 7.10 1.65
CA PHE A 81 -8.27 7.96 1.08
C PHE A 81 -7.65 9.21 0.48
N HIS A 82 -8.18 9.63 -0.66
CA HIS A 82 -7.79 10.88 -1.29
C HIS A 82 -8.99 11.83 -1.38
N PHE A 83 -8.70 13.08 -1.70
CA PHE A 83 -9.67 14.04 -2.24
C PHE A 83 -9.05 14.83 -3.39
N TYR A 84 -9.90 15.40 -4.24
CA TYR A 84 -9.45 16.22 -5.38
C TYR A 84 -8.85 17.54 -4.87
N ASN A 85 -7.63 17.90 -5.27
CA ASN A 85 -7.04 19.17 -4.87
C ASN A 85 -7.99 20.34 -5.20
N GLY A 86 -8.36 21.13 -4.19
CA GLY A 86 -9.39 22.17 -4.25
C GLY A 86 -10.74 21.76 -3.66
N ASN A 87 -11.18 20.52 -3.91
CA ASN A 87 -12.52 20.07 -3.56
C ASN A 87 -12.50 18.90 -2.57
N MET A 88 -12.32 19.23 -1.29
CA MET A 88 -12.31 18.26 -0.20
C MET A 88 -13.64 17.52 -0.01
N LYS A 89 -14.75 17.96 -0.62
CA LYS A 89 -16.03 17.23 -0.56
C LYS A 89 -16.08 16.05 -1.54
N ALA A 90 -15.23 16.05 -2.57
CA ALA A 90 -15.07 14.94 -3.49
C ALA A 90 -13.95 14.04 -2.97
N GLN A 91 -14.33 12.94 -2.32
CA GLN A 91 -13.42 12.02 -1.63
C GLN A 91 -13.60 10.61 -2.16
N MET A 92 -12.55 9.81 -2.08
CA MET A 92 -12.56 8.42 -2.52
C MET A 92 -11.59 7.59 -1.70
N GLU A 93 -11.87 6.30 -1.61
CA GLU A 93 -10.92 5.27 -1.19
C GLU A 93 -9.94 5.00 -2.34
N ALA A 94 -8.69 4.77 -1.98
CA ALA A 94 -7.60 4.54 -2.92
C ALA A 94 -6.86 3.26 -2.50
N HIS A 95 -6.77 2.32 -3.43
CA HIS A 95 -6.08 1.05 -3.24
C HIS A 95 -4.71 1.10 -3.92
N HIS A 96 -3.65 1.25 -3.13
CA HIS A 96 -2.29 1.43 -3.62
C HIS A 96 -1.54 0.11 -3.68
N TYR A 97 -1.07 -0.25 -4.87
CA TYR A 97 -0.15 -1.36 -5.08
C TYR A 97 1.21 -0.79 -5.42
N CYS A 98 2.17 -0.94 -4.51
CA CYS A 98 3.41 -0.20 -4.51
C CYS A 98 4.63 -1.10 -4.72
N SER A 99 5.64 -0.55 -5.39
CA SER A 99 6.99 -1.10 -5.44
C SER A 99 7.98 -0.09 -4.84
N THR A 100 8.86 -0.59 -3.98
CA THR A 100 9.98 0.20 -3.45
C THR A 100 11.11 0.19 -4.49
N LEU A 101 11.47 1.37 -5.01
CA LEU A 101 12.57 1.49 -5.98
C LEU A 101 13.93 1.57 -5.29
N ASN A 102 13.97 2.26 -4.16
CA ASN A 102 15.10 2.33 -3.22
C ASN A 102 14.57 2.79 -1.86
N GLU A 103 15.46 3.03 -0.89
CA GLU A 103 15.04 3.41 0.47
C GLU A 103 14.20 4.68 0.57
N GLU A 104 14.27 5.56 -0.42
CA GLU A 104 13.69 6.90 -0.39
C GLU A 104 12.67 7.16 -1.48
N VAL A 105 12.43 6.19 -2.38
CA VAL A 105 11.49 6.33 -3.49
C VAL A 105 10.64 5.07 -3.60
N ILE A 106 9.33 5.26 -3.50
CA ILE A 106 8.30 4.25 -3.75
C ILE A 106 7.42 4.78 -4.89
N GLN A 107 6.95 3.87 -5.75
CA GLN A 107 5.95 4.19 -6.76
C GLN A 107 4.77 3.24 -6.60
N CYS A 108 3.57 3.74 -6.84
CA CYS A 108 2.34 3.00 -6.67
C CYS A 108 1.44 3.12 -7.89
N VAL A 109 0.75 2.04 -8.19
CA VAL A 109 -0.41 2.00 -9.09
C VAL A 109 -1.66 1.98 -8.21
N ILE A 110 -2.62 2.85 -8.50
CA ILE A 110 -3.81 3.04 -7.66
C ILE A 110 -5.03 2.48 -8.38
N TYR A 111 -5.86 1.74 -7.66
CA TYR A 111 -7.12 1.17 -8.13
C TYR A 111 -8.32 1.66 -7.31
N ASP A 112 -9.51 1.51 -7.88
CA ASP A 112 -10.80 1.83 -7.22
C ASP A 112 -11.38 0.67 -6.39
N GLY A 113 -10.58 -0.36 -6.17
CA GLY A 113 -10.92 -1.58 -5.47
C GLY A 113 -9.70 -2.50 -5.36
N ASN A 114 -9.85 -3.61 -4.65
CA ASN A 114 -8.83 -4.67 -4.53
C ASN A 114 -9.27 -6.00 -5.18
N THR A 115 -10.33 -5.98 -5.99
CA THR A 115 -10.78 -7.11 -6.78
C THR A 115 -10.08 -7.14 -8.15
N LYS A 116 -10.09 -8.31 -8.81
CA LYS A 116 -9.48 -8.49 -10.14
C LYS A 116 -10.06 -7.60 -11.26
N ASP A 117 -11.25 -7.05 -11.04
CA ASP A 117 -11.99 -6.20 -11.98
C ASP A 117 -11.95 -4.71 -11.58
N ALA A 118 -11.16 -4.35 -10.58
CA ALA A 118 -10.89 -2.97 -10.20
C ALA A 118 -10.31 -2.16 -11.38
N LYS A 119 -10.65 -0.89 -11.46
CA LYS A 119 -10.16 0.03 -12.49
C LYS A 119 -8.91 0.73 -12.01
N LEU A 120 -7.94 0.81 -12.91
CA LEU A 120 -6.77 1.67 -12.74
C LEU A 120 -7.25 3.12 -12.61
N MET A 121 -7.06 3.69 -11.43
CA MET A 121 -7.40 5.08 -11.13
C MET A 121 -6.25 6.03 -11.39
N GLY A 122 -5.01 5.63 -11.13
CA GLY A 122 -3.89 6.57 -11.16
C GLY A 122 -2.57 6.01 -10.70
N VAL A 123 -1.66 6.93 -10.41
CA VAL A 123 -0.33 6.62 -9.87
C VAL A 123 -0.01 7.56 -8.72
N GLU A 124 0.85 7.08 -7.83
CA GLU A 124 1.48 7.89 -6.81
C GLU A 124 2.99 7.65 -6.78
N TYR A 125 3.72 8.73 -6.57
CA TYR A 125 5.14 8.68 -6.23
C TYR A 125 5.30 9.15 -4.79
N ILE A 126 6.03 8.38 -4.00
CA ILE A 126 6.30 8.69 -2.60
C ILE A 126 7.80 8.90 -2.44
N VAL A 127 8.18 9.99 -1.80
CA VAL A 127 9.58 10.30 -1.53
C VAL A 127 9.84 10.56 -0.04
N SER A 128 11.06 10.28 0.40
CA SER A 128 11.52 10.67 1.74
C SER A 128 11.46 12.19 1.94
N GLU A 129 11.36 12.63 3.19
CA GLU A 129 11.52 14.03 3.56
C GLU A 129 12.83 14.63 3.02
N ARG A 130 13.93 13.86 3.06
CA ARG A 130 15.23 14.31 2.53
C ARG A 130 15.14 14.66 1.05
N LEU A 131 14.53 13.81 0.22
CA LEU A 131 14.33 14.11 -1.19
C LEU A 131 13.32 15.26 -1.39
N PHE A 132 12.21 15.24 -0.65
CA PHE A 132 11.19 16.28 -0.72
C PHE A 132 11.78 17.68 -0.51
N THR A 133 12.65 17.86 0.50
CA THR A 133 13.25 19.16 0.82
C THR A 133 14.08 19.74 -0.32
N THR A 134 14.65 18.88 -1.19
CA THR A 134 15.43 19.28 -2.37
C THR A 134 14.58 19.69 -3.57
N LEU A 135 13.28 19.41 -3.57
CA LEU A 135 12.40 19.74 -4.68
C LEU A 135 12.27 21.26 -4.87
N PRO A 136 12.13 21.74 -6.13
CA PRO A 136 11.80 23.14 -6.39
C PRO A 136 10.51 23.56 -5.69
N PRO A 137 10.38 24.82 -5.22
CA PRO A 137 9.18 25.28 -4.50
C PRO A 137 7.86 25.10 -5.28
N ALA A 138 7.89 25.22 -6.60
CA ALA A 138 6.72 25.00 -7.45
C ALA A 138 6.30 23.52 -7.46
N GLU A 139 7.27 22.61 -7.48
CA GLU A 139 7.05 21.16 -7.46
C GLU A 139 6.46 20.73 -6.12
N LYS A 140 6.99 21.22 -5.00
CA LYS A 140 6.51 20.87 -3.63
C LYS A 140 4.99 21.04 -3.45
N ALA A 141 4.40 22.04 -4.13
CA ALA A 141 2.97 22.31 -4.04
C ALA A 141 2.07 21.21 -4.66
N LEU A 142 2.67 20.25 -5.37
CA LEU A 142 1.98 19.08 -5.94
C LEU A 142 2.00 17.88 -4.99
N TRP A 143 2.58 18.00 -3.79
CA TRP A 143 2.78 16.89 -2.87
C TRP A 143 2.00 17.10 -1.57
N HIS A 144 1.49 16.01 -1.00
CA HIS A 144 0.89 15.99 0.32
C HIS A 144 1.79 15.22 1.30
N SER A 145 1.67 15.53 2.59
CA SER A 145 2.36 14.78 3.64
C SER A 145 1.54 13.58 4.09
N HIS A 146 2.19 12.44 4.37
CA HIS A 146 1.50 11.24 4.88
C HIS A 146 1.30 11.25 6.41
N VAL A 147 1.72 12.32 7.09
CA VAL A 147 1.76 12.39 8.56
C VAL A 147 0.38 12.08 9.16
N HIS A 148 -0.66 12.78 8.70
CA HIS A 148 -1.99 12.61 9.27
C HIS A 148 -2.63 11.28 8.85
N GLU A 149 -2.47 10.85 7.60
CA GLU A 149 -3.03 9.59 7.11
C GLU A 149 -2.52 8.39 7.91
N VAL A 150 -1.21 8.38 8.20
CA VAL A 150 -0.58 7.38 9.07
C VAL A 150 -1.07 7.52 10.51
N LYS A 151 -0.96 8.71 11.11
CA LYS A 151 -1.24 8.89 12.54
C LYS A 151 -2.72 8.76 12.89
N SER A 152 -3.64 8.97 11.94
CA SER A 152 -5.09 8.88 12.18
C SER A 152 -5.66 7.46 12.09
N GLY A 153 -4.86 6.47 11.64
CA GLY A 153 -5.38 5.13 11.36
C GLY A 153 -6.21 5.06 10.06
N GLN A 154 -6.12 6.09 9.20
CA GLN A 154 -6.79 6.11 7.90
C GLN A 154 -6.03 5.30 6.87
N LEU A 155 -4.69 5.41 6.82
CA LEU A 155 -3.85 4.53 6.02
C LEU A 155 -3.64 3.19 6.75
N ILE A 156 -3.86 2.08 6.04
CA ILE A 156 -3.63 0.72 6.54
C ILE A 156 -2.85 -0.11 5.51
N ALA A 157 -2.16 -1.16 5.94
CA ALA A 157 -1.62 -2.20 5.06
C ALA A 157 -2.29 -3.55 5.36
N PRO A 158 -3.38 -3.90 4.66
CA PRO A 158 -4.15 -5.11 4.98
C PRO A 158 -3.37 -6.41 4.74
N GLY A 159 -3.62 -7.40 5.59
CA GLY A 159 -3.12 -8.76 5.38
C GLY A 159 -1.67 -8.99 5.81
N ILE A 160 -0.96 -8.01 6.37
CA ILE A 160 0.37 -8.25 6.97
C ILE A 160 0.29 -8.26 8.50
N PRO A 161 1.26 -8.90 9.21
CA PRO A 161 1.30 -8.86 10.68
C PRO A 161 1.42 -7.44 11.23
N ALA A 162 0.78 -7.17 12.37
CA ALA A 162 0.75 -5.84 13.00
C ALA A 162 2.14 -5.23 13.22
N ALA A 163 3.16 -6.03 13.57
CA ALA A 163 4.53 -5.52 13.73
C ALA A 163 5.16 -5.05 12.41
N ALA A 164 4.84 -5.72 11.30
CA ALA A 164 5.31 -5.32 9.97
C ALA A 164 4.56 -4.08 9.46
N GLU A 165 3.26 -4.00 9.74
CA GLU A 165 2.43 -2.84 9.47
C GLU A 165 2.94 -1.61 10.23
N HIS A 166 3.18 -1.74 11.52
CA HIS A 166 3.67 -0.65 12.37
C HIS A 166 5.03 -0.13 11.89
N ALA A 167 5.97 -1.01 11.56
CA ALA A 167 7.27 -0.63 10.98
C ALA A 167 7.13 0.06 9.61
N LEU A 168 6.17 -0.37 8.78
CA LEU A 168 5.86 0.31 7.52
C LEU A 168 5.30 1.72 7.77
N MET A 169 4.41 1.87 8.74
CA MET A 169 3.84 3.16 9.13
C MET A 169 4.89 4.10 9.72
N GLU A 170 5.84 3.59 10.51
CA GLU A 170 6.98 4.34 11.01
C GLU A 170 7.84 4.89 9.87
N LYS A 171 8.00 4.15 8.77
CA LYS A 171 8.65 4.67 7.56
C LYS A 171 7.79 5.72 6.85
N LEU A 172 6.50 5.41 6.61
CA LEU A 172 5.63 6.24 5.77
C LEU A 172 5.28 7.59 6.41
N VAL A 173 5.26 7.72 7.74
CA VAL A 173 4.95 8.99 8.42
C VAL A 173 5.91 10.12 8.02
N HIS A 174 7.13 9.80 7.57
CA HIS A 174 8.17 10.74 7.15
C HIS A 174 8.20 11.00 5.63
N THR A 175 7.15 10.62 4.90
CA THR A 175 7.14 10.65 3.44
C THR A 175 6.09 11.60 2.88
N TYR A 176 6.28 11.94 1.59
CA TYR A 176 5.44 12.85 0.83
C TYR A 176 4.98 12.16 -0.45
N GLY A 177 3.69 12.26 -0.74
CA GLY A 177 3.05 11.65 -1.91
C GLY A 177 2.67 12.67 -2.97
N LYS A 178 2.93 12.36 -4.25
CA LYS A 178 2.37 13.07 -5.41
C LYS A 178 1.49 12.12 -6.19
N THR A 179 0.19 12.41 -6.20
CA THR A 179 -0.83 11.49 -6.70
C THR A 179 -1.64 12.11 -7.82
N TRP A 180 -1.72 11.41 -8.94
CA TRP A 180 -2.55 11.81 -10.08
C TRP A 180 -3.53 10.70 -10.41
N HIS A 181 -4.83 11.03 -10.39
CA HIS A 181 -5.88 10.13 -10.83
C HIS A 181 -6.32 10.48 -12.26
N THR A 182 -6.41 9.48 -13.12
CA THR A 182 -6.86 9.54 -14.52
C THR A 182 -8.24 8.93 -14.74
N TRP A 183 -8.77 8.18 -13.76
CA TRP A 183 -10.13 7.61 -13.82
C TRP A 183 -10.90 7.89 -12.52
N HIS A 184 -12.00 8.63 -12.66
CA HIS A 184 -12.83 9.12 -11.55
C HIS A 184 -14.11 8.28 -11.38
N THR A 185 -13.94 7.02 -10.96
CA THR A 185 -15.06 6.08 -10.80
C THR A 185 -15.98 6.44 -9.63
N ASP A 186 -15.48 7.18 -8.65
CA ASP A 186 -16.23 7.81 -7.56
C ASP A 186 -17.32 8.77 -8.08
N GLN A 187 -17.11 9.35 -9.27
CA GLN A 187 -18.08 10.19 -9.97
C GLN A 187 -18.95 9.40 -10.97
N ALA A 188 -19.00 8.07 -10.82
CA ALA A 188 -19.71 7.14 -11.69
C ALA A 188 -19.28 7.18 -13.18
N LYS A 189 -18.06 7.68 -13.48
CA LYS A 189 -17.54 7.69 -14.85
C LYS A 189 -17.20 6.27 -15.28
N GLN A 190 -17.93 5.74 -16.25
CA GLN A 190 -17.72 4.37 -16.77
C GLN A 190 -16.47 4.24 -17.68
N LEU A 191 -15.86 5.36 -18.06
CA LEU A 191 -14.61 5.45 -18.82
C LEU A 191 -13.70 6.52 -18.19
N PRO A 192 -12.37 6.46 -18.40
CA PRO A 192 -11.43 7.47 -17.90
C PRO A 192 -11.52 8.76 -18.73
N LEU A 193 -12.60 9.53 -18.54
CA LEU A 193 -12.88 10.77 -19.27
C LEU A 193 -12.39 12.00 -18.49
N GLY A 194 -11.83 12.96 -19.23
CA GLY A 194 -11.33 14.24 -18.72
C GLY A 194 -9.81 14.22 -18.52
N MET A 195 -9.29 15.27 -17.87
CA MET A 195 -7.86 15.39 -17.58
C MET A 195 -7.48 14.73 -16.26
N PRO A 196 -6.22 14.26 -16.11
CA PRO A 196 -5.71 13.81 -14.82
C PRO A 196 -5.92 14.88 -13.74
N GLN A 197 -6.39 14.46 -12.57
CA GLN A 197 -6.60 15.34 -11.42
C GLN A 197 -5.55 15.07 -10.36
N LEU A 198 -5.00 16.14 -9.80
CA LEU A 198 -4.11 16.10 -8.65
C LEU A 198 -4.94 15.76 -7.41
N MET A 199 -4.46 14.78 -6.66
CA MET A 199 -5.11 14.26 -5.46
C MET A 199 -4.27 14.58 -4.23
N MET A 200 -4.95 14.84 -3.11
CA MET A 200 -4.32 15.18 -1.84
C MET A 200 -4.82 14.23 -0.73
N GLY A 201 -3.97 14.01 0.27
CA GLY A 201 -4.29 13.35 1.53
C GLY A 201 -4.86 14.33 2.57
N PHE A 202 -5.58 13.79 3.54
CA PHE A 202 -6.15 14.58 4.64
C PHE A 202 -5.06 14.98 5.64
N THR A 203 -5.22 16.15 6.26
CA THR A 203 -4.25 16.75 7.19
C THR A 203 -4.78 16.90 8.63
N ALA A 204 -6.08 16.66 8.86
CA ALA A 204 -6.68 16.79 10.18
C ALA A 204 -7.92 15.89 10.40
N ASP A 205 -8.19 15.56 11.66
CA ASP A 205 -9.38 14.81 12.06
C ASP A 205 -10.65 15.55 11.61
N GLY A 206 -11.65 14.79 11.15
CA GLY A 206 -12.94 15.32 10.71
C GLY A 206 -12.99 15.77 9.24
N GLN A 207 -11.88 15.73 8.51
CA GLN A 207 -11.87 16.02 7.07
C GLN A 207 -12.39 14.83 6.24
N ALA A 208 -11.97 13.61 6.58
CA ALA A 208 -12.44 12.40 5.93
C ALA A 208 -13.93 12.13 6.25
N GLY A 209 -14.70 11.78 5.22
CA GLY A 209 -16.12 11.48 5.33
C GLY A 209 -16.37 10.28 6.27
N PRO A 210 -17.13 10.45 7.37
CA PRO A 210 -17.29 9.39 8.36
C PRO A 210 -17.89 8.09 7.79
N SER A 211 -18.80 8.22 6.83
CA SER A 211 -19.43 7.07 6.16
C SER A 211 -18.46 6.30 5.28
N MET A 212 -17.50 6.97 4.63
CA MET A 212 -16.47 6.36 3.79
C MET A 212 -15.51 5.54 4.66
N VAL A 213 -15.01 6.14 5.75
CA VAL A 213 -14.14 5.47 6.73
C VAL A 213 -14.84 4.26 7.35
N MET A 214 -16.09 4.42 7.79
CA MET A 214 -16.87 3.31 8.36
C MET A 214 -17.06 2.15 7.38
N GLN A 215 -17.34 2.44 6.10
CA GLN A 215 -17.52 1.41 5.08
C GLN A 215 -16.24 0.63 4.83
N ARG A 216 -15.10 1.32 4.73
CA ARG A 216 -13.77 0.70 4.64
C ARG A 216 -13.49 -0.18 5.85
N ASN A 217 -13.66 0.38 7.05
CA ASN A 217 -13.43 -0.34 8.30
C ASN A 217 -14.25 -1.63 8.37
N LYS A 218 -15.52 -1.59 7.95
CA LYS A 218 -16.37 -2.77 7.84
C LYS A 218 -15.84 -3.80 6.83
N ARG A 219 -15.43 -3.38 5.64
CA ARG A 219 -14.90 -4.30 4.60
C ARG A 219 -13.64 -5.02 5.05
N PHE A 220 -12.71 -4.28 5.67
CA PHE A 220 -11.40 -4.79 6.06
C PHE A 220 -11.35 -5.35 7.49
N GLY A 221 -12.40 -5.16 8.29
CA GLY A 221 -12.42 -5.58 9.69
C GLY A 221 -11.43 -4.79 10.57
N VAL A 222 -11.18 -3.53 10.22
CA VAL A 222 -10.23 -2.66 10.93
C VAL A 222 -10.95 -1.64 11.81
N ASP A 223 -10.27 -1.17 12.85
CA ASP A 223 -10.71 -0.05 13.68
C ASP A 223 -9.66 1.07 13.63
N SER A 224 -9.96 2.12 12.86
CA SER A 224 -9.05 3.27 12.72
C SER A 224 -8.69 3.95 14.05
N ALA A 225 -9.57 3.92 15.05
CA ALA A 225 -9.25 4.48 16.37
C ALA A 225 -8.25 3.57 17.12
N ALA A 226 -8.38 2.26 16.96
CA ALA A 226 -7.40 1.31 17.48
C ALA A 226 -6.04 1.44 16.76
N GLU A 227 -6.04 1.60 15.43
CA GLU A 227 -4.82 1.86 14.65
C GLU A 227 -4.13 3.16 15.09
N LYS A 228 -4.89 4.25 15.23
CA LYS A 228 -4.40 5.53 15.77
C LYS A 228 -3.71 5.34 17.12
N LYS A 229 -4.35 4.60 18.03
CA LYS A 229 -3.81 4.29 19.36
C LYS A 229 -2.55 3.43 19.29
N ALA A 230 -2.55 2.41 18.43
CA ALA A 230 -1.42 1.51 18.25
C ALA A 230 -0.17 2.20 17.68
N ARG A 231 -0.35 3.37 17.05
CA ARG A 231 0.72 4.19 16.46
C ARG A 231 1.08 5.41 17.30
N GLU A 232 0.61 5.52 18.55
CA GLU A 232 0.89 6.67 19.43
C GLU A 232 2.39 6.87 19.68
N ASP A 233 3.15 5.78 19.72
CA ASP A 233 4.60 5.74 19.94
C ASP A 233 5.43 6.25 18.75
N ILE A 234 4.90 6.17 17.52
CA ILE A 234 5.57 6.67 16.32
C ILE A 234 5.73 8.19 16.43
N PRO A 235 6.94 8.77 16.36
CA PRO A 235 7.13 10.21 16.40
C PRO A 235 6.38 10.92 15.27
N THR A 236 5.72 12.03 15.58
CA THR A 236 5.04 12.86 14.56
C THR A 236 6.03 13.90 14.02
N PRO A 237 6.53 13.78 12.78
CA PRO A 237 7.41 14.79 12.21
C PRO A 237 6.65 16.08 11.91
N ALA A 238 7.39 17.19 11.88
CA ALA A 238 6.86 18.44 11.36
C ALA A 238 6.72 18.35 9.83
N VAL A 239 5.56 18.74 9.31
CA VAL A 239 5.34 18.81 7.86
C VAL A 239 6.23 19.89 7.26
N GLN A 240 6.97 19.53 6.21
CA GLN A 240 7.88 20.45 5.52
C GLN A 240 7.12 21.50 4.72
N LEU A 241 7.67 22.73 4.73
CA LEU A 241 7.08 23.86 4.00
C LEU A 241 6.94 23.56 2.50
N GLY A 242 5.77 23.89 1.96
CA GLY A 242 5.43 23.72 0.55
C GLY A 242 4.63 22.47 0.23
N ALA A 243 4.65 21.45 1.12
CA ALA A 243 3.68 20.35 1.06
C ALA A 243 2.29 20.84 1.46
N ASP A 244 1.26 20.05 1.15
CA ASP A 244 -0.14 20.32 1.52
C ASP A 244 -0.59 21.74 1.11
N ALA A 245 -0.06 22.25 -0.01
CA ALA A 245 -0.19 23.67 -0.36
C ALA A 245 -1.65 24.14 -0.52
N TRP A 246 -2.56 23.20 -0.80
CA TRP A 246 -4.01 23.40 -0.81
C TRP A 246 -4.55 23.97 0.50
N SER A 247 -3.98 23.59 1.66
CA SER A 247 -4.42 24.06 2.98
C SER A 247 -4.12 25.54 3.20
N ASN A 248 -3.24 26.11 2.36
CA ASN A 248 -2.87 27.52 2.35
C ASN A 248 -3.48 28.27 1.15
N GLY A 249 -4.50 27.68 0.51
CA GLY A 249 -5.22 28.27 -0.63
C GLY A 249 -4.53 28.10 -1.99
N LYS A 250 -3.38 27.44 -2.06
CA LYS A 250 -2.70 27.14 -3.33
C LYS A 250 -3.23 25.82 -3.91
N VAL A 251 -4.36 25.93 -4.61
CA VAL A 251 -4.98 24.82 -5.33
C VAL A 251 -4.37 24.71 -6.73
N ILE A 252 -3.98 23.50 -7.13
CA ILE A 252 -3.45 23.21 -8.46
C ILE A 252 -4.26 22.07 -9.07
N GLN A 253 -4.78 22.30 -10.27
CA GLN A 253 -5.37 21.28 -11.13
C GLN A 253 -4.99 21.56 -12.58
N ILE A 254 -5.05 20.53 -13.43
CA ILE A 254 -4.86 20.68 -14.87
C ILE A 254 -6.16 21.19 -15.48
N ASP A 255 -6.08 22.23 -16.30
CA ASP A 255 -7.23 22.73 -17.07
C ASP A 255 -7.79 21.62 -17.97
N ASP A 256 -9.09 21.36 -17.86
CA ASP A 256 -9.76 20.34 -18.68
C ASP A 256 -10.41 20.96 -19.93
N PRO A 257 -9.82 20.79 -21.14
CA PRO A 257 -10.37 21.34 -22.37
C PRO A 257 -11.64 20.62 -22.85
N THR A 258 -12.01 19.48 -22.24
CA THR A 258 -13.22 18.73 -22.60
C THR A 258 -14.50 19.35 -22.03
N GLY A 259 -14.38 20.38 -21.19
CA GLY A 259 -15.53 21.04 -20.55
C GLY A 259 -16.14 20.23 -19.40
N THR A 260 -15.53 19.10 -19.02
CA THR A 260 -15.87 18.37 -17.80
C THR A 260 -15.50 19.24 -16.61
N ARG A 261 -16.50 19.90 -16.01
CA ARG A 261 -16.27 20.73 -14.82
C ARG A 261 -15.90 19.82 -13.66
N HIS A 262 -14.66 19.87 -13.21
CA HIS A 262 -14.26 19.44 -11.89
C HIS A 262 -14.55 20.63 -10.96
N PRO A 263 -15.61 20.60 -10.12
CA PRO A 263 -15.81 21.67 -9.17
C PRO A 263 -14.57 21.72 -8.27
N HIS A 264 -13.85 22.83 -8.30
CA HIS A 264 -12.79 23.16 -7.35
C HIS A 264 -13.41 23.74 -6.09
#